data_AF-A0A931Q7X8-F1
#
_entry.id   AF-A0A931Q7X8-F1
#
_cell.length_a   1.000
_cell.length_b   1.000
_cell.length_c   1.000
_cell.angle_alpha   90.00
_cell.angle_beta   90.00
_cell.angle_gamma   90.00
#
_symmetry.space_group_name_H-M   'P 1'
#
loop_
_entity.id
_entity.type
_entity.pdbx_description
1 polymer ?
#
loop_
_entity_poly.entity_id
_entity_poly.type
_entity_poly.pdbx_seq_one_letter_code
_entity_poly.pdbx_strand_id
1 'polypeptide(L)' 'MNVKLNINRIRRANRVRAKIFGTGARPRLSIFRSNSHIYAQLIDDEAGKTLASASTKELI' A
#
# COMPACT_ATOMS: atom_id res chain seq x y z
N MET A 1 -2.70 7.80 18.91
CA MET A 1 -3.03 7.42 17.51
C MET A 1 -4.38 8.04 17.18
N ASN A 2 -4.46 8.99 16.23
CA ASN A 2 -5.69 9.74 15.99
C ASN A 2 -6.63 8.94 15.08
N VAL A 3 -7.61 8.24 15.67
CA VAL A 3 -8.44 7.22 15.02
C VAL A 3 -9.19 7.77 13.78
N LYS A 4 -9.63 9.04 13.82
CA LYS A 4 -10.35 9.69 12.71
C LYS A 4 -9.53 9.79 11.40
N LEU A 5 -8.24 10.10 11.49
CA LEU A 5 -7.38 10.24 10.31
C LEU A 5 -7.17 8.90 9.60
N ASN A 6 -7.09 7.80 10.36
CA ASN A 6 -6.93 6.46 9.80
C ASN A 6 -8.17 6.00 9.04
N ILE A 7 -9.38 6.30 9.54
CA ILE A 7 -10.65 5.93 8.90
C ILE A 7 -10.78 6.58 7.51
N ASN A 8 -10.50 7.88 7.40
CA ASN A 8 -10.58 8.59 6.11
C ASN A 8 -9.59 8.04 5.09
N ARG A 9 -8.39 7.68 5.53
CA ARG A 9 -7.37 7.04 4.69
C ARG A 9 -7.82 5.68 4.18
N ILE A 10 -8.38 4.83 5.05
CA ILE A 10 -8.90 3.50 4.69
C ILE A 10 -10.04 3.63 3.68
N ARG A 11 -10.99 4.54 3.91
CA ARG A 11 -12.10 4.80 2.98
C ARG A 11 -11.60 5.20 1.58
N ARG A 12 -10.62 6.10 1.51
CA ARG A 12 -10.01 6.49 0.23
C ARG A 12 -9.27 5.32 -0.43
N ALA A 13 -8.49 4.56 0.34
CA ALA A 13 -7.78 3.40 -0.16
C ALA A 13 -8.73 2.36 -0.75
N ASN A 14 -9.84 2.05 -0.07
CA ASN A 14 -10.84 1.11 -0.55
C ASN A 14 -11.51 1.59 -1.85
N ARG A 15 -11.83 2.88 -1.95
CA ARG A 15 -12.39 3.47 -3.19
C ARG A 15 -11.43 3.35 -4.37
N VAL A 16 -10.14 3.57 -4.14
CA VAL A 16 -9.11 3.44 -5.18
C VAL A 16 -8.91 1.98 -5.57
N ARG A 17 -8.84 1.07 -4.59
CA ARG A 17 -8.71 -0.39 -4.81
C ARG A 17 -9.91 -1.01 -5.52
N ALA A 18 -11.10 -0.42 -5.40
CA ALA A 18 -12.26 -0.84 -6.19
C ALA A 18 -12.08 -0.62 -7.71
N LYS A 19 -11.16 0.27 -8.12
CA LYS A 19 -10.85 0.55 -9.54
C LYS A 19 -9.48 0.04 -9.97
N ILE A 20 -8.52 -0.01 -9.05
CA ILE A 20 -7.14 -0.42 -9.31
C ILE A 20 -6.93 -1.82 -8.75
N PHE A 21 -6.77 -2.78 -9.65
CA PHE A 21 -6.44 -4.17 -9.36
C PHE A 21 -5.07 -4.49 -9.95
N GLY A 22 -4.21 -5.15 -9.18
CA GLY A 22 -2.88 -5.57 -9.61
C GLY A 22 -2.83 -7.04 -9.98
N THR A 23 -2.19 -7.37 -11.10
CA THR A 23 -1.93 -8.76 -11.53
C THR A 23 -0.42 -9.04 -11.49
N GLY A 24 0.00 -10.29 -11.65
CA GLY A 24 1.44 -10.63 -11.68
C GLY A 24 2.26 -9.85 -12.72
N ALA A 25 1.68 -9.53 -13.88
CA ALA A 25 2.34 -8.72 -14.91
C ALA A 25 2.28 -7.20 -14.63
N ARG A 26 1.23 -6.74 -13.93
CA ARG A 26 1.04 -5.33 -13.54
C ARG A 26 0.61 -5.25 -12.08
N PRO A 27 1.55 -5.46 -11.13
CA PRO A 27 1.24 -5.47 -9.71
C PRO A 27 0.82 -4.09 -9.21
N ARG A 28 -0.02 -4.07 -8.18
CA ARG A 28 -0.50 -2.84 -7.54
C ARG A 28 0.55 -2.34 -6.55
N LEU A 29 0.98 -1.08 -6.72
CA LEU A 29 1.83 -0.40 -5.75
C LEU A 29 0.98 0.16 -4.58
N SER A 30 1.31 -0.23 -3.36
CA SER A 30 0.69 0.26 -2.13
C SER A 30 1.69 1.08 -1.33
N ILE A 31 1.33 2.33 -1.01
CA ILE A 31 2.17 3.25 -0.25
C ILE A 31 1.56 3.50 1.14
N PHE A 32 2.36 3.33 2.17
CA PHE A 32 2.07 3.77 3.52
C PHE A 32 3.06 4.85 3.93
N ARG A 33 2.54 6.02 4.33
CA ARG A 33 3.35 7.15 4.79
C ARG A 33 3.03 7.41 6.25
N SER A 34 4.06 7.38 7.09
CA SER A 34 4.05 7.90 8.44
C SER A 34 4.58 9.34 8.46
N ASN A 35 4.69 9.94 9.64
CA ASN A 35 5.28 11.28 9.76
C ASN A 35 6.78 11.31 9.44
N SER A 36 7.47 10.18 9.64
CA SER A 36 8.94 10.11 9.56
C SER A 36 9.43 9.23 8.41
N HIS A 37 8.61 8.30 7.92
CA HIS A 37 9.04 7.30 6.94
C HIS A 37 7.95 6.96 5.92
N ILE A 38 8.37 6.45 4.78
CA ILE A 38 7.52 5.95 3.70
C ILE A 38 7.85 4.48 3.48
N TYR A 39 6.80 3.69 3.27
CA TYR A 39 6.85 2.26 3.01
C TYR A 39 6.08 2.00 1.72
N ALA A 40 6.66 1.23 0.82
CA ALA A 40 6.10 0.87 -0.47
C ALA A 40 6.09 -0.66 -0.63
N GLN A 41 5.03 -1.20 -1.21
CA GLN A 41 4.86 -2.62 -1.48
C GLN A 41 4.28 -2.82 -2.87
N LEU A 42 4.87 -3.74 -3.65
CA LEU A 42 4.33 -4.24 -4.91
C LEU A 42 3.55 -5.52 -4.62
N ILE A 43 2.24 -5.51 -4.89
CA ILE A 43 1.31 -6.58 -4.54
C ILE A 43 0.66 -7.11 -5.80
N ASP A 44 0.67 -8.43 -5.95
CA ASP A 44 -0.21 -9.16 -6.86
C ASP A 44 -1.52 -9.46 -6.13
N ASP A 45 -2.62 -8.86 -6.56
CA ASP A 45 -3.93 -9.02 -5.92
C ASP A 45 -4.60 -10.35 -6.31
N GLU A 46 -4.20 -10.97 -7.43
CA GLU A 46 -4.73 -12.27 -7.88
C GLU A 46 -4.13 -13.42 -7.04
N ALA A 47 -2.81 -13.41 -6.87
CA ALA A 47 -2.11 -14.37 -6.03
C ALA A 47 -2.13 -14.00 -4.54
N GLY A 48 -2.57 -12.77 -4.19
CA GLY A 48 -2.55 -12.25 -2.82
C GLY A 48 -1.13 -12.11 -2.25
N LYS A 49 -0.11 -11.97 -3.10
CA LYS A 49 1.31 -12.03 -2.72
C LYS A 49 1.99 -10.68 -2.87
N THR A 50 2.81 -10.31 -1.89
CA THR A 50 3.73 -9.16 -2.05
C THR A 50 4.98 -9.64 -2.80
N LEU A 51 5.25 -9.01 -3.94
CA LEU A 51 6.37 -9.33 -4.81
C LEU A 51 7.66 -8.63 -4.38
N ALA A 52 7.54 -7.38 -3.93
CA ALA A 52 8.67 -6.58 -3.45
C ALA A 52 8.20 -5.55 -2.42
N SER A 53 9.12 -5.13 -1.56
CA SER A 53 8.90 -4.05 -0.60
C SER A 53 10.12 -3.13 -0.53
N ALA A 54 9.88 -1.87 -0.18
CA ALA A 54 10.92 -0.88 0.05
C ALA A 54 10.47 0.08 1.16
N SER A 55 11.42 0.60 1.95
CA SER A 55 11.14 1.60 2.96
C SER A 55 12.26 2.62 3.08
N THR A 56 11.91 3.85 3.48
CA THR A 56 12.89 4.91 3.76
C THR A 56 13.47 4.80 5.17
N LYS A 57 12.83 4.02 6.05
CA LYS A 57 13.50 3.51 7.26
C LYS A 57 14.39 2.39 6.78
N GLU A 58 15.69 2.53 7.00
CA GLU A 58 16.77 1.70 6.47
C GLU A 58 16.39 0.24 6.21
N LEU A 59 16.69 -0.22 5.00
CA LEU A 59 16.94 -1.62 4.68
C LEU A 59 18.47 -1.78 4.68
N ILE A 60 18.99 -2.42 5.73
CA ILE A 60 20.19 -3.26 5.60
C ILE A 60 19.67 -4.68 5.38
#